data_AF-A0A7K2N8R7-F1
#
_entry.id   AF-A0A7K2N8R7-F1
#
_cell.length_a   1.000
_cell.length_b   1.000
_cell.length_c   1.000
_cell.angle_alpha   90.00
_cell.angle_beta   90.00
_cell.angle_gamma   90.00
#
_symmetry.space_group_name_H-M   'P 1'
#
loop_
_entity.id
_entity.type
_entity.pdbx_description
1 polymer ?
#
loop_
_entity_poly.entity_id
_entity_poly.type
_entity_poly.pdbx_seq_one_letter_code
_entity_poly.pdbx_strand_id
1 'polypeptide(L)'
;MADNRATALNAGFWASLPLDYLLRITGRSDLQVTEALRMPAAVTDHPLAHPLLLRTLRLNCLTEAYGPLWQELYHPTWPHYENWATSWPETVAPLAVSLAPTWSTRTPLRTELERRAALVELDALVSVWLGITADQLVAIYSSRYGVLFEREAEMWFDGAGRRLARDPYAYGHGQVKEHFQQFEAYRQDPTNAPVPEGYTTPFYKADREKEMREAHAYFQKRLDDAIARGEWDPVKQEVPKP
;
A
#
# COMPACT_ATOMS: atom_id res chain seq x y z
N MET A 1 -13.25 -18.23 -5.37
CA MET A 1 -13.88 -16.89 -5.32
C MET A 1 -14.84 -16.80 -6.49
N ALA A 2 -15.93 -16.03 -6.35
CA ALA A 2 -17.06 -16.08 -7.29
C ALA A 2 -16.83 -15.28 -8.59
N ASP A 3 -16.04 -14.20 -8.53
CA ASP A 3 -15.76 -13.31 -9.66
C ASP A 3 -14.38 -12.62 -9.56
N ASN A 4 -14.04 -11.83 -10.57
CA ASN A 4 -12.78 -11.07 -10.65
C ASN A 4 -12.69 -9.97 -9.59
N ARG A 5 -13.81 -9.32 -9.23
CA ARG A 5 -13.85 -8.25 -8.22
C ARG A 5 -13.48 -8.80 -6.85
N ALA A 6 -14.12 -9.88 -6.43
CA ALA A 6 -13.83 -10.57 -5.18
C ALA A 6 -12.39 -11.10 -5.16
N THR A 7 -11.90 -11.60 -6.29
CA THR A 7 -10.51 -12.06 -6.43
C THR A 7 -9.51 -10.92 -6.23
N ALA A 8 -9.72 -9.78 -6.89
CA ALA A 8 -8.85 -8.61 -6.75
C ALA A 8 -8.91 -8.00 -5.34
N LEU A 9 -10.09 -7.93 -4.70
CA LEU A 9 -10.21 -7.45 -3.33
C LEU A 9 -9.44 -8.35 -2.35
N ASN A 10 -9.61 -9.66 -2.47
CA ASN A 10 -8.89 -10.59 -1.62
C ASN A 10 -7.38 -10.54 -1.88
N ALA A 11 -6.92 -10.39 -3.13
CA ALA A 11 -5.50 -10.17 -3.40
C ALA A 11 -4.93 -8.95 -2.64
N GLY A 12 -5.73 -7.89 -2.44
CA GLY A 12 -5.34 -6.75 -1.62
C GLY A 12 -5.27 -7.07 -0.12
N PHE A 13 -6.25 -7.81 0.40
CA PHE A 13 -6.20 -8.32 1.78
C PHE A 13 -4.93 -9.14 2.01
N TRP A 14 -4.64 -10.09 1.13
CA TRP A 14 -3.51 -11.01 1.24
C TRP A 14 -2.14 -10.33 1.05
N ALA A 15 -2.12 -9.12 0.50
CA ALA A 15 -0.91 -8.30 0.38
C ALA A 15 -0.62 -7.46 1.64
N SER A 16 -1.47 -7.51 2.66
CA SER A 16 -1.38 -6.66 3.85
C SER A 16 -0.77 -7.37 5.07
N LEU A 17 -0.09 -6.60 5.92
CA LEU A 17 0.50 -7.06 7.19
C LEU A 17 -0.51 -7.72 8.13
N PRO A 18 -1.77 -7.26 8.29
CA PRO A 18 -2.75 -7.97 9.13
C PRO A 18 -2.96 -9.43 8.75
N LEU A 19 -3.04 -9.75 7.45
CA LEU A 19 -3.25 -11.13 7.01
C LEU A 19 -1.97 -11.96 7.12
N ASP A 20 -0.82 -11.38 6.78
CA ASP A 20 0.46 -12.06 6.99
C ASP A 20 0.71 -12.33 8.48
N TYR A 21 0.34 -11.40 9.37
CA TYR A 21 0.48 -11.55 10.80
C TYR A 21 -0.40 -12.68 11.32
N LEU A 22 -1.66 -12.73 10.88
CA LEU A 22 -2.58 -13.81 11.22
C LEU A 22 -2.00 -15.17 10.80
N LEU A 23 -1.46 -15.28 9.59
CA LEU A 23 -0.81 -16.51 9.14
C LEU A 23 0.38 -16.86 10.04
N ARG A 24 1.24 -15.88 10.33
CA ARG A 24 2.44 -16.08 11.14
C ARG A 24 2.15 -16.56 12.56
N ILE A 25 1.10 -16.05 13.22
CA ILE A 25 0.75 -16.50 14.58
C ILE A 25 0.09 -17.86 14.62
N THR A 26 -0.37 -18.41 13.48
CA THR A 26 -0.86 -19.79 13.45
C THR A 26 0.24 -20.83 13.58
N GLY A 27 1.52 -20.42 13.45
CA GLY A 27 2.68 -21.30 13.65
C GLY A 27 2.82 -22.40 12.60
N ARG A 28 2.20 -22.22 11.43
CA ARG A 28 2.19 -23.19 10.34
C ARG A 28 3.42 -23.04 9.46
N SER A 29 3.96 -24.18 9.00
CA SER A 29 5.03 -24.21 8.00
C SER A 29 4.52 -23.88 6.60
N ASP A 30 3.34 -24.41 6.24
CA ASP A 30 2.74 -24.28 4.92
C ASP A 30 1.27 -23.88 5.03
N LEU A 31 0.80 -23.06 4.09
CA LEU A 31 -0.61 -22.68 3.99
C LEU A 31 -1.37 -23.68 3.11
N GLN A 32 -2.32 -24.41 3.71
CA GLN A 32 -3.18 -25.35 2.98
C GLN A 32 -4.47 -24.69 2.48
N VAL A 33 -5.09 -25.26 1.44
CA VAL A 33 -6.34 -24.74 0.83
C VAL A 33 -7.46 -24.57 1.86
N THR A 34 -7.63 -25.56 2.75
CA THR A 34 -8.66 -25.52 3.79
C THR A 34 -8.43 -24.42 4.83
N GLU A 35 -7.19 -23.98 4.99
CA GLU A 35 -6.80 -22.92 5.91
C GLU A 35 -6.95 -21.55 5.26
N ALA A 36 -6.64 -21.43 3.97
CA ALA A 36 -6.93 -20.24 3.19
C ALA A 36 -8.43 -19.89 3.23
N LEU A 37 -9.32 -20.88 3.26
CA LEU A 37 -10.77 -20.68 3.41
C LEU A 37 -11.20 -20.13 4.78
N ARG A 38 -10.32 -20.18 5.80
CA ARG A 38 -10.59 -19.65 7.15
C ARG A 38 -10.00 -18.26 7.36
N MET A 39 -9.26 -17.74 6.39
CA MET A 39 -8.67 -16.41 6.48
C MET A 39 -9.76 -15.34 6.26
N PRO A 40 -9.62 -14.16 6.88
CA PRO A 40 -10.50 -13.04 6.61
C PRO A 40 -10.57 -12.76 5.12
N ALA A 41 -11.78 -12.56 4.61
CA ALA A 41 -12.03 -12.26 3.21
C ALA A 41 -12.73 -10.91 3.08
N ALA A 42 -12.41 -10.20 2.00
CA ALA A 42 -13.03 -8.93 1.71
C ALA A 42 -14.53 -9.11 1.37
N VAL A 43 -15.38 -8.29 1.98
CA VAL A 43 -16.79 -8.13 1.59
C VAL A 43 -16.88 -7.15 0.43
N THR A 44 -17.49 -7.55 -0.67
CA THR A 44 -17.48 -6.78 -1.92
C THR A 44 -18.13 -5.40 -1.81
N ASP A 45 -19.13 -5.25 -0.94
CA ASP A 45 -19.92 -4.02 -0.81
C ASP A 45 -19.53 -3.17 0.41
N HIS A 46 -18.40 -3.49 1.03
CA HIS A 46 -17.86 -2.69 2.13
C HIS A 46 -17.47 -1.27 1.65
N PRO A 47 -17.64 -0.22 2.47
CA PRO A 47 -17.27 1.16 2.11
C PRO A 47 -15.82 1.36 1.66
N LEU A 48 -14.91 0.50 2.13
CA LEU A 48 -13.48 0.53 1.77
C LEU A 48 -13.12 -0.40 0.59
N ALA A 49 -14.09 -1.03 -0.07
CA ALA A 49 -13.84 -1.93 -1.19
C ALA A 49 -13.20 -1.19 -2.39
N HIS A 50 -13.71 -0.02 -2.77
CA HIS A 50 -13.15 0.77 -3.87
C HIS A 50 -11.71 1.25 -3.64
N PRO A 51 -11.35 1.86 -2.48
CA PRO A 51 -9.96 2.27 -2.24
C PRO A 51 -8.99 1.08 -2.21
N LEU A 52 -9.43 -0.07 -1.72
CA LEU A 52 -8.65 -1.32 -1.74
C LEU A 52 -8.45 -1.81 -3.17
N LEU A 53 -9.54 -1.96 -3.91
CA LEU A 53 -9.55 -2.48 -5.28
C LEU A 53 -8.63 -1.66 -6.19
N LEU A 54 -8.71 -0.33 -6.11
CA LEU A 54 -7.88 0.56 -6.93
C LEU A 54 -6.38 0.32 -6.68
N ARG A 55 -5.95 0.31 -5.42
CA ARG A 55 -4.53 0.09 -5.06
C ARG A 55 -4.06 -1.29 -5.51
N THR A 56 -4.88 -2.32 -5.28
CA THR A 56 -4.57 -3.68 -5.70
C THR A 56 -4.43 -3.81 -7.21
N LEU A 57 -5.36 -3.25 -7.98
CA LEU A 57 -5.29 -3.30 -9.44
C LEU A 57 -4.08 -2.56 -9.97
N ARG A 58 -3.78 -1.35 -9.46
CA ARG A 58 -2.61 -0.60 -9.94
C ARG A 58 -1.28 -1.26 -9.57
N LEU A 59 -1.22 -2.06 -8.50
CA LEU A 59 -0.04 -2.86 -8.15
C LEU A 59 0.17 -4.08 -9.07
N ASN A 60 -0.90 -4.63 -9.65
CA ASN A 60 -0.91 -5.90 -10.40
C ASN A 60 -1.07 -5.75 -11.92
N CYS A 61 -1.85 -4.78 -12.40
CA CYS A 61 -2.11 -4.53 -13.82
C CYS A 61 -0.93 -3.82 -14.51
N LEU A 62 0.25 -4.43 -14.47
CA LEU A 62 1.53 -3.85 -14.87
C LEU A 62 1.73 -3.73 -16.38
N THR A 63 1.01 -4.53 -17.16
CA THR A 63 1.15 -4.64 -18.62
C THR A 63 -0.23 -4.59 -19.28
N GLU A 64 -0.24 -4.29 -20.59
CA GLU A 64 -1.45 -4.21 -21.41
C GLU A 64 -2.26 -5.52 -21.41
N ALA A 65 -1.63 -6.66 -21.14
CA ALA A 65 -2.31 -7.95 -21.01
C ALA A 65 -3.39 -7.96 -19.90
N TYR A 66 -3.28 -7.07 -18.90
CA TYR A 66 -4.29 -6.89 -17.86
C TYR A 66 -5.42 -5.93 -18.28
N GLY A 67 -5.40 -5.39 -19.50
CA GLY A 67 -6.38 -4.44 -20.02
C GLY A 67 -7.84 -4.87 -19.84
N PRO A 68 -8.22 -6.12 -20.18
CA PRO A 68 -9.58 -6.61 -19.96
C PRO A 68 -10.01 -6.57 -18.50
N LEU A 69 -9.16 -7.05 -17.57
CA LEU A 69 -9.45 -7.04 -16.14
C LEU A 69 -9.55 -5.61 -15.59
N TRP A 70 -8.63 -4.74 -16.01
CA TRP A 70 -8.65 -3.33 -15.64
C TRP A 70 -9.95 -2.66 -16.08
N GLN A 71 -10.34 -2.85 -17.34
CA GLN A 71 -11.55 -2.26 -17.90
C GLN A 71 -12.81 -2.78 -17.22
N GLU A 72 -12.87 -4.09 -16.92
CA GLU A 72 -13.99 -4.72 -16.22
C GLU A 72 -14.20 -4.12 -14.82
N LEU A 73 -13.12 -3.94 -14.07
CA LEU A 73 -13.18 -3.54 -12.66
C LEU A 73 -13.02 -2.03 -12.44
N TYR A 74 -12.76 -1.26 -13.51
CA TYR A 74 -12.61 0.18 -13.44
C TYR A 74 -13.89 0.85 -12.96
N HIS A 75 -13.77 1.75 -11.98
CA HIS A 75 -14.90 2.56 -11.52
C HIS A 75 -14.80 4.01 -12.00
N PRO A 76 -15.81 4.53 -12.73
CA PRO A 76 -15.76 5.89 -13.30
C PRO A 76 -15.62 7.04 -12.30
N THR A 77 -15.95 6.82 -11.01
CA THR A 77 -15.82 7.87 -9.99
C THR A 77 -14.40 8.01 -9.45
N TRP A 78 -13.50 7.04 -9.69
CA TRP A 78 -12.16 7.05 -9.10
C TRP A 78 -11.39 8.35 -9.36
N PRO A 79 -11.32 8.91 -10.59
CA PRO A 79 -10.59 10.15 -10.84
C PRO A 79 -11.04 11.36 -10.01
N HIS A 80 -12.27 11.34 -9.49
CA HIS A 80 -12.87 12.45 -8.77
C HIS A 80 -12.97 12.20 -7.25
N TYR A 81 -12.85 10.95 -6.80
CA TYR A 81 -13.15 10.56 -5.43
C TYR A 81 -12.01 9.82 -4.74
N GLU A 82 -11.19 9.07 -5.47
CA GLU A 82 -10.08 8.32 -4.88
C GLU A 82 -8.77 9.11 -4.93
N ASN A 83 -8.10 9.18 -3.80
CA ASN A 83 -6.77 9.79 -3.66
C ASN A 83 -5.91 8.96 -2.71
N TRP A 84 -4.62 9.28 -2.65
CA TRP A 84 -3.74 8.80 -1.59
C TRP A 84 -4.31 9.21 -0.22
N ALA A 85 -4.19 8.30 0.75
CA ALA A 85 -4.64 8.51 2.11
C ALA A 85 -3.62 9.32 2.92
N THR A 86 -2.34 9.19 2.55
CA THR A 86 -1.20 9.88 3.15
C THR A 86 -0.69 10.97 2.22
N SER A 87 -0.12 12.03 2.81
CA SER A 87 0.54 13.09 2.04
C SER A 87 1.93 12.63 1.59
N TRP A 88 1.99 11.99 0.43
CA TRP A 88 3.24 11.57 -0.19
C TRP A 88 3.99 12.75 -0.82
N PRO A 89 5.32 12.63 -1.01
CA PRO A 89 6.09 13.63 -1.77
C PRO A 89 5.49 13.91 -3.15
N GLU A 90 5.70 15.11 -3.69
CA GLU A 90 5.20 15.53 -5.01
C GLU A 90 5.65 14.63 -6.16
N THR A 91 6.70 13.84 -5.95
CA THR A 91 7.23 12.85 -6.88
C THR A 91 6.29 11.66 -7.09
N VAL A 92 5.36 11.43 -6.16
CA VAL A 92 4.30 10.42 -6.27
C VAL A 92 3.14 11.02 -7.06
N ALA A 93 2.87 10.46 -8.25
CA ALA A 93 1.76 10.91 -9.06
C ALA A 93 0.41 10.71 -8.35
N PRO A 94 -0.61 11.54 -8.65
CA PRO A 94 -1.95 11.35 -8.09
C PRO A 94 -2.48 9.93 -8.29
N LEU A 95 -3.15 9.38 -7.27
CA LEU A 95 -3.56 7.97 -7.27
C LEU A 95 -4.55 7.65 -8.41
N ALA A 96 -5.49 8.56 -8.71
CA ALA A 96 -6.60 8.24 -9.61
C ALA A 96 -6.90 9.27 -10.71
N VAL A 97 -6.47 10.52 -10.55
CA VAL A 97 -6.92 11.66 -11.39
C VAL A 97 -6.72 11.42 -12.88
N SER A 98 -5.63 10.75 -13.27
CA SER A 98 -5.29 10.54 -14.68
C SER A 98 -5.74 9.18 -15.24
N LEU A 99 -6.57 8.43 -14.51
CA LEU A 99 -7.00 7.09 -14.90
C LEU A 99 -8.18 7.12 -15.86
N ALA A 100 -8.28 6.06 -16.67
CA ALA A 100 -9.31 5.85 -17.68
C ALA A 100 -9.69 4.35 -17.73
N PRO A 101 -10.85 3.97 -18.29
CA PRO A 101 -11.24 2.57 -18.42
C PRO A 101 -10.32 1.76 -19.33
N THR A 102 -9.66 2.40 -20.31
CA THR A 102 -8.65 1.74 -21.15
C THR A 102 -7.30 1.74 -20.46
N TRP A 103 -6.63 0.59 -20.43
CA TRP A 103 -5.29 0.48 -19.86
C TRP A 103 -4.30 1.39 -20.61
N SER A 104 -3.41 2.02 -19.86
CA SER A 104 -2.33 2.83 -20.43
C SER A 104 -1.07 2.72 -19.59
N THR A 105 0.01 3.36 -20.05
CA THR A 105 1.23 3.46 -19.25
C THR A 105 0.99 4.17 -17.91
N ARG A 106 -0.06 4.97 -17.72
CA ARG A 106 -0.37 5.61 -16.42
C ARG A 106 -1.11 4.70 -15.43
N THR A 107 -1.62 3.55 -15.88
CA THR A 107 -2.43 2.64 -15.04
C THR A 107 -1.63 2.06 -13.86
N PRO A 108 -0.46 1.41 -14.06
CA PRO A 108 0.24 0.79 -12.93
C PRO A 108 1.03 1.78 -12.08
N LEU A 109 1.28 1.41 -10.83
CA LEU A 109 2.27 2.03 -9.94
C LEU A 109 3.64 1.42 -10.24
N ARG A 110 4.60 2.22 -10.71
CA ARG A 110 5.90 1.73 -11.19
C ARG A 110 7.07 2.13 -10.33
N THR A 111 7.08 3.34 -9.79
CA THR A 111 8.23 3.76 -8.98
C THR A 111 8.26 2.95 -7.69
N GLU A 112 9.45 2.76 -7.13
CA GLU A 112 9.58 1.99 -5.88
C GLU A 112 8.84 2.70 -4.74
N LEU A 113 8.81 4.03 -4.74
CA LEU A 113 8.05 4.84 -3.79
C LEU A 113 6.54 4.66 -3.96
N GLU A 114 6.00 4.77 -5.18
CA GLU A 114 4.56 4.56 -5.47
C GLU A 114 4.07 3.19 -5.00
N ARG A 115 4.87 2.15 -5.27
CA ARG A 115 4.54 0.78 -4.88
C ARG A 115 4.58 0.60 -3.38
N ARG A 116 5.60 1.14 -2.70
CA ARG A 116 5.67 1.12 -1.23
C ARG A 116 4.50 1.89 -0.61
N ALA A 117 4.19 3.08 -1.12
CA ALA A 117 3.07 3.90 -0.66
C ALA A 117 1.75 3.12 -0.71
N ALA A 118 1.47 2.42 -1.81
CA ALA A 118 0.28 1.57 -1.90
C ALA A 118 0.29 0.42 -0.90
N LEU A 119 1.43 -0.25 -0.66
CA LEU A 119 1.51 -1.32 0.35
C LEU A 119 1.26 -0.78 1.77
N VAL A 120 1.81 0.39 2.11
CA VAL A 120 1.58 1.06 3.40
C VAL A 120 0.09 1.35 3.60
N GLU A 121 -0.56 1.90 2.56
CA GLU A 121 -1.98 2.22 2.64
C GLU A 121 -2.87 0.97 2.62
N LEU A 122 -2.45 -0.13 1.97
CA LEU A 122 -3.14 -1.42 2.05
C LEU A 122 -3.13 -1.96 3.48
N ASP A 123 -2.01 -1.89 4.19
CA ASP A 123 -1.92 -2.31 5.60
C ASP A 123 -2.88 -1.54 6.48
N ALA A 124 -2.90 -0.21 6.35
CA ALA A 124 -3.78 0.66 7.11
C ALA A 124 -5.26 0.42 6.76
N LEU A 125 -5.59 0.31 5.47
CA LEU A 125 -6.94 0.08 4.99
C LEU A 125 -7.50 -1.25 5.51
N VAL A 126 -6.75 -2.34 5.35
CA VAL A 126 -7.19 -3.67 5.81
C VAL A 126 -7.27 -3.70 7.35
N SER A 127 -6.38 -2.99 8.05
CA SER A 127 -6.47 -2.84 9.50
C SER A 127 -7.78 -2.19 9.94
N VAL A 128 -8.16 -1.06 9.34
CA VAL A 128 -9.45 -0.41 9.61
C VAL A 128 -10.61 -1.37 9.33
N TRP A 129 -10.57 -2.05 8.19
CA TRP A 129 -11.61 -3.01 7.80
C TRP A 129 -11.78 -4.14 8.83
N LEU A 130 -10.67 -4.64 9.38
CA LEU A 130 -10.68 -5.71 10.37
C LEU A 130 -10.85 -5.22 11.83
N GLY A 131 -11.02 -3.91 12.05
CA GLY A 131 -11.14 -3.32 13.39
C GLY A 131 -9.84 -3.29 14.19
N ILE A 132 -8.69 -3.37 13.51
CA ILE A 132 -7.36 -3.22 14.10
C ILE A 132 -7.05 -1.72 14.18
N THR A 133 -6.75 -1.25 15.39
CA THR A 133 -6.37 0.16 15.65
C THR A 133 -5.00 0.49 15.06
N ALA A 134 -4.74 1.78 14.80
CA ALA A 134 -3.44 2.24 14.33
C ALA A 134 -2.29 1.82 15.28
N ASP A 135 -2.51 1.89 16.59
CA ASP A 135 -1.52 1.45 17.59
C ASP A 135 -1.23 -0.04 17.50
N GLN A 136 -2.26 -0.86 17.31
CA GLN A 136 -2.09 -2.31 17.11
C GLN A 136 -1.36 -2.60 15.81
N LEU A 137 -1.67 -1.91 14.71
CA LEU A 137 -0.96 -2.08 13.43
C LEU A 137 0.53 -1.73 13.57
N VAL A 138 0.84 -0.59 14.19
CA VAL A 138 2.23 -0.17 14.46
C VAL A 138 2.94 -1.17 15.37
N ALA A 139 2.27 -1.69 16.39
CA ALA A 139 2.81 -2.72 17.27
C ALA A 139 3.09 -4.03 16.52
N ILE A 140 2.19 -4.46 15.63
CA ILE A 140 2.40 -5.64 14.76
C ILE A 140 3.65 -5.42 13.90
N TYR A 141 3.72 -4.30 13.18
CA TYR A 141 4.85 -3.94 12.32
C TYR A 141 6.19 -3.95 13.08
N SER A 142 6.31 -3.17 14.15
CA SER A 142 7.57 -3.02 14.90
C SER A 142 7.99 -4.27 15.67
N SER A 143 7.05 -5.01 16.27
CA SER A 143 7.39 -6.14 17.15
C SER A 143 7.46 -7.49 16.43
N ARG A 144 6.70 -7.69 15.35
CA ARG A 144 6.62 -8.99 14.65
C ARG A 144 7.42 -8.98 13.35
N TYR A 145 7.69 -7.81 12.78
CA TYR A 145 8.43 -7.66 11.54
C TYR A 145 9.75 -6.90 11.72
N GLY A 146 10.53 -7.25 12.76
CA GLY A 146 11.80 -6.58 13.09
C GLY A 146 12.74 -6.38 11.90
N VAL A 147 12.92 -7.39 11.05
CA VAL A 147 13.77 -7.27 9.84
C VAL A 147 13.22 -6.23 8.85
N LEU A 148 11.91 -6.18 8.65
CA LEU A 148 11.29 -5.16 7.78
C LEU A 148 11.40 -3.77 8.42
N PHE A 149 11.13 -3.67 9.72
CA PHE A 149 11.23 -2.44 10.51
C PHE A 149 12.64 -1.83 10.43
N GLU A 150 13.67 -2.63 10.71
CA GLU A 150 15.07 -2.19 10.66
C GLU A 150 15.48 -1.74 9.25
N ARG A 151 15.05 -2.46 8.21
CA ARG A 151 15.35 -2.12 6.82
C ARG A 151 14.69 -0.82 6.37
N GLU A 152 13.43 -0.61 6.74
CA GLU A 152 12.71 0.62 6.38
C GLU A 152 13.20 1.84 7.17
N ALA A 153 13.70 1.67 8.40
CA ALA A 153 14.26 2.77 9.20
C ALA A 153 15.45 3.47 8.53
N GLU A 154 16.20 2.74 7.69
CA GLU A 154 17.33 3.23 6.89
C GLU A 154 17.03 3.23 5.38
N MET A 155 15.75 3.40 5.01
CA MET A 155 15.29 3.48 3.62
C MET A 155 14.90 4.90 3.22
N TRP A 156 15.32 5.29 2.02
CA TRP A 156 15.07 6.58 1.41
C TRP A 156 14.57 6.41 -0.02
N PHE A 157 13.93 7.45 -0.54
CA PHE A 157 13.50 7.55 -1.92
C PHE A 157 13.95 8.87 -2.51
N ASP A 158 14.37 8.85 -3.77
CA ASP A 158 14.89 10.04 -4.47
C ASP A 158 13.76 10.83 -5.15
N GLY A 159 14.14 11.91 -5.84
CA GLY A 159 13.25 12.78 -6.61
C GLY A 159 12.46 12.08 -7.73
N ALA A 160 12.89 10.90 -8.16
CA ALA A 160 12.22 10.06 -9.16
C ALA A 160 11.48 8.86 -8.52
N GLY A 161 11.42 8.79 -7.19
CA GLY A 161 10.80 7.68 -6.46
C GLY A 161 11.62 6.38 -6.50
N ARG A 162 12.91 6.45 -6.83
CA ARG A 162 13.85 5.31 -6.74
C ARG A 162 14.25 5.09 -5.30
N ARG A 163 14.31 3.83 -4.90
CA ARG A 163 14.69 3.46 -3.53
C ARG A 163 16.21 3.50 -3.35
N LEU A 164 16.62 3.90 -2.16
CA LEU A 164 17.98 3.88 -1.67
C LEU A 164 17.98 3.40 -0.22
N ALA A 165 18.57 2.24 0.06
CA ALA A 165 18.53 1.62 1.39
C ALA A 165 19.92 1.20 1.89
N ARG A 166 20.13 1.17 3.21
CA ARG A 166 21.42 0.74 3.78
C ARG A 166 21.70 -0.76 3.66
N ASP A 167 20.67 -1.58 3.90
CA ASP A 167 20.77 -3.03 3.89
C ASP A 167 20.75 -3.55 2.42
N PRO A 168 21.73 -4.37 1.99
CA PRO A 168 21.78 -4.96 0.64
C PRO A 168 20.53 -5.78 0.27
N TYR A 169 19.82 -6.36 1.23
CA TYR A 169 18.57 -7.07 0.99
C TYR A 169 17.35 -6.13 0.81
N ALA A 170 17.53 -4.83 1.00
CA ALA A 170 16.51 -3.80 0.81
C ALA A 170 16.85 -2.82 -0.33
N TYR A 171 17.95 -3.04 -1.04
CA TYR A 171 18.43 -2.18 -2.12
C TYR A 171 17.37 -1.91 -3.19
N GLY A 172 17.40 -0.67 -3.70
CA GLY A 172 16.65 -0.29 -4.87
C GLY A 172 17.17 -0.93 -6.16
N HIS A 173 16.40 -0.84 -7.24
CA HIS A 173 16.82 -1.41 -8.51
C HIS A 173 18.12 -0.75 -9.02
N GLY A 174 19.15 -1.59 -9.25
CA GLY A 174 20.48 -1.15 -9.69
C GLY A 174 21.31 -0.45 -8.60
N GLN A 175 20.89 -0.50 -7.34
CA GLN A 175 21.67 0.08 -6.25
C GLN A 175 22.91 -0.79 -5.95
N VAL A 176 24.07 -0.15 -5.78
CA VAL A 176 25.28 -0.74 -5.19
C VAL A 176 25.61 -0.08 -3.84
N LYS A 177 26.55 -0.65 -3.10
CA LYS A 177 26.92 -0.19 -1.75
C LYS A 177 27.39 1.27 -1.74
N GLU A 178 28.13 1.65 -2.77
CA GLU A 178 28.74 2.96 -2.94
C GLU A 178 27.68 4.06 -3.02
N HIS A 179 26.49 3.79 -3.58
CA HIS A 179 25.41 4.77 -3.65
C HIS A 179 24.93 5.21 -2.26
N PHE A 180 24.83 4.29 -1.29
CA PHE A 180 24.42 4.64 0.06
C PHE A 180 25.53 5.41 0.80
N GLN A 181 26.80 5.09 0.55
CA GLN A 181 27.94 5.83 1.11
C GLN A 181 28.01 7.26 0.56
N GLN A 182 27.80 7.43 -0.75
CA GLN A 182 27.66 8.75 -1.39
C GLN A 182 26.49 9.53 -0.77
N PHE A 183 25.39 8.86 -0.46
CA PHE A 183 24.23 9.49 0.16
C PHE A 183 24.47 9.91 1.59
N GLU A 184 25.16 9.09 2.39
CA GLU A 184 25.58 9.47 3.74
C GLU A 184 26.49 10.71 3.71
N ALA A 185 27.43 10.78 2.75
CA ALA A 185 28.27 11.95 2.54
C ALA A 185 27.45 13.18 2.11
N TYR A 186 26.55 13.03 1.13
CA TYR A 186 25.61 14.07 0.70
C TYR A 186 24.76 14.59 1.85
N ARG A 187 24.25 13.71 2.72
CA ARG A 187 23.40 14.10 3.86
C ARG A 187 24.17 14.85 4.95
N GLN A 188 25.46 14.58 5.10
CA GLN A 188 26.33 15.27 6.06
C GLN A 188 26.73 16.66 5.55
N ASP A 189 26.97 16.81 4.25
CA ASP A 189 27.31 18.09 3.63
C ASP A 189 26.62 18.28 2.28
N PRO A 190 25.30 18.60 2.25
CA PRO A 190 24.55 18.74 1.00
C PRO A 190 25.01 19.90 0.11
N THR A 191 25.85 20.80 0.65
CA THR A 191 26.35 21.98 -0.08
C THR A 191 27.57 21.62 -0.92
N ASN A 192 28.46 20.75 -0.41
CA ASN A 192 29.72 20.42 -1.10
C ASN A 192 29.78 18.98 -1.62
N ALA A 193 29.09 18.02 -0.99
CA ALA A 193 29.08 16.64 -1.46
C ALA A 193 28.09 16.47 -2.62
N PRO A 194 28.46 15.72 -3.68
CA PRO A 194 27.57 15.49 -4.80
C PRO A 194 26.40 14.58 -4.41
N VAL A 195 25.28 14.74 -5.11
CA VAL A 195 24.17 13.78 -5.07
C VAL A 195 24.69 12.40 -5.52
N PRO A 196 24.25 11.29 -4.90
CA PRO A 196 24.63 9.94 -5.31
C PRO A 196 24.42 9.69 -6.80
N GLU A 197 25.33 8.92 -7.41
CA GLU A 197 25.31 8.66 -8.84
C GLU A 197 23.99 8.01 -9.28
N GLY A 198 23.33 8.63 -10.27
CA GLY A 198 22.05 8.15 -10.80
C GLY A 198 20.82 8.46 -9.93
N TYR A 199 20.97 9.19 -8.82
CA TYR A 199 19.86 9.62 -7.97
C TYR A 199 19.60 11.12 -8.10
N THR A 200 18.42 11.55 -7.68
CA THR A 200 17.94 12.94 -7.80
C THR A 200 17.35 13.46 -6.49
N THR A 201 17.42 14.77 -6.27
CA THR A 201 16.79 15.42 -5.10
C THR A 201 15.35 15.84 -5.41
N PRO A 202 14.50 16.08 -4.39
CA PRO A 202 14.73 15.88 -2.96
C PRO A 202 14.68 14.40 -2.55
N PHE A 203 15.33 14.06 -1.43
CA PHE A 203 15.22 12.74 -0.82
C PHE A 203 14.10 12.70 0.23
N TYR A 204 13.29 11.66 0.19
CA TYR A 204 12.24 11.33 1.15
C TYR A 204 12.68 10.17 2.04
N LYS A 205 12.63 10.35 3.37
CA LYS A 205 12.88 9.27 4.32
C LYS A 205 11.60 8.47 4.53
N ALA A 206 11.67 7.15 4.45
CA ALA A 206 10.56 6.29 4.83
C ALA A 206 10.23 6.46 6.33
N ASP A 207 8.95 6.64 6.64
CA ASP A 207 8.45 6.71 8.02
C ASP A 207 7.16 5.89 8.11
N ARG A 208 7.32 4.56 8.11
CA ARG A 208 6.20 3.60 8.04
C ARG A 208 5.18 3.82 9.16
N GLU A 209 5.62 4.17 10.36
CA GLU A 209 4.69 4.44 11.46
C GLU A 209 3.83 5.67 11.17
N LYS A 210 4.45 6.81 10.85
CA LYS A 210 3.71 8.04 10.51
C LYS A 210 2.76 7.80 9.33
N GLU A 211 3.27 7.20 8.27
CA GLU A 211 2.51 6.92 7.04
C GLU A 211 1.32 5.99 7.30
N MET A 212 1.49 4.91 8.09
CA MET A 212 0.39 4.01 8.46
C MET A 212 -0.65 4.70 9.34
N ARG A 213 -0.23 5.54 10.28
CA ARG A 213 -1.15 6.28 11.17
C ARG A 213 -2.01 7.28 10.39
N GLU A 214 -1.40 8.02 9.47
CA GLU A 214 -2.12 8.96 8.58
C GLU A 214 -3.12 8.21 7.69
N ALA A 215 -2.68 7.14 7.03
CA ALA A 215 -3.55 6.33 6.19
C ALA A 215 -4.69 5.69 6.98
N HIS A 216 -4.41 5.19 8.20
CA HIS A 216 -5.41 4.58 9.07
C HIS A 216 -6.48 5.60 9.45
N ALA A 217 -6.08 6.78 9.93
CA ALA A 217 -7.02 7.85 10.28
C ALA A 217 -7.91 8.26 9.09
N TYR A 218 -7.34 8.33 7.88
CA TYR A 218 -8.10 8.63 6.66
C TYR A 218 -9.16 7.56 6.37
N PHE A 219 -8.80 6.28 6.37
CA PHE A 219 -9.75 5.20 6.08
C PHE A 219 -10.76 4.98 7.21
N GLN A 220 -10.36 5.18 8.47
CA GLN A 220 -11.26 5.14 9.61
C GLN A 220 -12.34 6.20 9.48
N LYS A 221 -11.95 7.45 9.18
CA LYS A 221 -12.91 8.53 8.93
C LYS A 221 -13.89 8.16 7.80
N ARG A 222 -13.41 7.60 6.70
CA ARG A 222 -14.28 7.18 5.58
C ARG A 222 -15.28 6.10 6.00
N LEU A 223 -14.86 5.13 6.81
CA LEU A 223 -15.73 4.09 7.33
C LEU A 223 -16.76 4.68 8.30
N ASP A 224 -16.34 5.54 9.22
CA ASP A 224 -17.23 6.22 10.18
C ASP A 224 -18.28 7.08 9.47
N ASP A 225 -17.87 7.83 8.45
CA ASP A 225 -18.79 8.65 7.64
C ASP A 225 -19.82 7.76 6.90
N ALA A 226 -19.41 6.59 6.41
CA ALA A 226 -20.31 5.64 5.75
C ALA A 226 -21.32 5.02 6.73
N ILE A 227 -20.86 4.65 7.94
CA ILE A 227 -21.73 4.18 9.02
C ILE A 227 -22.72 5.28 9.42
N ALA A 228 -22.27 6.52 9.55
CA ALA A 228 -23.13 7.65 9.88
C ALA A 228 -24.20 7.93 8.81
N ARG A 229 -23.90 7.64 7.53
CA ARG A 229 -24.88 7.69 6.42
C ARG A 229 -25.79 6.48 6.35
N GLY A 230 -25.59 5.45 7.18
CA GLY A 230 -26.36 4.21 7.15
C GLY A 230 -26.00 3.28 5.98
N GLU A 231 -24.83 3.46 5.38
CA GLU A 231 -24.37 2.65 4.24
C GLU A 231 -23.75 1.31 4.68
N TRP A 232 -23.47 1.16 5.98
CA TRP A 232 -22.83 -0.01 6.54
C TRP A 232 -23.26 -0.27 7.99
N ASP A 233 -23.63 -1.51 8.30
CA ASP A 233 -23.83 -1.98 9.68
C ASP A 233 -22.53 -2.60 10.20
N PRO A 234 -21.81 -1.95 11.14
CA PRO A 234 -20.54 -2.47 11.64
C PRO A 234 -20.68 -3.70 12.53
N VAL A 235 -21.88 -3.97 13.07
CA VAL A 235 -22.16 -5.13 13.93
C VAL A 235 -22.44 -6.36 13.08
N LYS A 236 -23.30 -6.21 12.06
CA LYS A 236 -23.64 -7.32 11.16
C LYS A 236 -22.65 -7.51 10.01
N GLN A 237 -21.79 -6.53 9.77
CA GLN A 237 -20.86 -6.47 8.64
C GLN A 237 -21.57 -6.66 7.29
N GLU A 238 -22.68 -5.96 7.11
CA GLU A 238 -23.46 -5.97 5.86
C GLU A 238 -24.02 -4.58 5.54
N VAL A 239 -24.41 -4.37 4.28
CA VAL A 239 -25.20 -3.22 3.88
C VAL A 239 -26.61 -3.37 4.49
N PRO A 240 -27.12 -2.38 5.25
CA PRO A 240 -28.47 -2.47 5.82
C PRO A 240 -29.53 -2.68 4.74
N LYS A 241 -30.43 -3.64 4.96
CA LYS A 241 -31.61 -3.84 4.10
C LYS A 241 -32.71 -2.83 4.50
N PRO A 242 -33.41 -2.22 3.53
CA PRO A 242 -34.50 -1.29 3.80
C PRO A 242 -35.68 -1.93 4.54
#